data_AF-A0A2C9LNS5-F1
#
_entry.id   AF-A0A2C9LNS5-F1
#
_cell.length_a   1.000
_cell.length_b   1.000
_cell.length_c   1.000
_cell.angle_alpha   90.00
_cell.angle_beta   90.00
_cell.angle_gamma   90.00
#
_symmetry.space_group_name_H-M   'P 1'
#
loop_
_entity.id
_entity.type
_entity.pdbx_description
1 polymer ?
#
loop_
_entity_poly.entity_id
_entity_poly.type
_entity_poly.pdbx_seq_one_letter_code
_entity_poly.pdbx_strand_id
1 'polypeptide(L)'
;LYKERGIELCIVVTNVNRRREEYCHVKTTPDMPIRKALRMTIGIPGIFSAIFHGDHGQTDTYVDGGVLCNYPIHAFDGWYLSMFPEDSFLQQITSLDNIADIMLKRFDKVNDKSLGFLLYSDDEEELLRDCLEERLGPPNSPSEPSPPTKLL
;
A
#
# COMPACT_ATOMS: atom_id res chain seq x y z
N LEU A 1 -21.37 1.75 -5.02
CA LEU A 1 -20.19 2.65 -5.06
C LEU A 1 -19.60 2.77 -6.47
N TYR A 2 -18.71 1.88 -6.92
CA TYR A 2 -18.03 2.05 -8.22
C TYR A 2 -19.02 2.12 -9.40
N LYS A 3 -19.91 1.13 -9.56
CA LYS A 3 -20.90 1.11 -10.66
C LYS A 3 -21.84 2.33 -10.70
N GLU A 4 -22.12 2.93 -9.55
CA GLU A 4 -23.08 4.04 -9.42
C GLU A 4 -22.43 5.41 -9.51
N ARG A 5 -21.18 5.54 -9.03
CA ARG A 5 -20.50 6.83 -8.83
C ARG A 5 -19.15 6.95 -9.53
N GLY A 6 -18.62 5.86 -10.09
CA GLY A 6 -17.26 5.82 -10.66
C GLY A 6 -16.15 6.00 -9.64
N ILE A 7 -16.44 5.83 -8.34
CA ILE A 7 -15.45 6.01 -7.27
C ILE A 7 -14.72 4.69 -7.02
N GLU A 8 -13.41 4.71 -7.21
CA GLU A 8 -12.47 3.63 -6.90
C GLU A 8 -12.10 3.71 -5.41
N LEU A 9 -12.58 2.74 -4.64
CA LEU A 9 -12.25 2.61 -3.23
C LEU A 9 -11.27 1.44 -3.07
N CYS A 10 -10.12 1.74 -2.48
CA CYS A 10 -9.12 0.75 -2.09
C CYS A 10 -8.99 0.75 -0.57
N ILE A 11 -9.24 -0.40 0.05
CA ILE A 11 -9.04 -0.61 1.48
C ILE A 11 -7.97 -1.69 1.65
N VAL A 12 -6.90 -1.38 2.36
CA VAL A 12 -5.81 -2.33 2.61
C VAL A 12 -6.05 -3.09 3.90
N VAL A 13 -5.87 -4.41 3.86
CA VAL A 13 -6.05 -5.31 5.00
C VAL A 13 -4.84 -6.23 5.13
N THR A 14 -4.54 -6.70 6.33
CA THR A 14 -3.47 -7.68 6.54
C THR A 14 -4.06 -9.08 6.58
N ASN A 15 -3.66 -9.96 5.64
CA ASN A 15 -4.02 -11.38 5.66
C ASN A 15 -2.94 -12.16 6.42
N VAL A 16 -3.29 -12.66 7.61
CA VAL A 16 -2.35 -13.34 8.51
C VAL A 16 -1.91 -14.69 7.95
N ASN A 17 -2.84 -15.43 7.32
CA ASN A 17 -2.57 -16.74 6.74
C ASN A 17 -1.52 -16.66 5.61
N ARG A 18 -1.61 -15.61 4.80
CA ARG A 18 -0.72 -15.38 3.64
C ARG A 18 0.49 -14.51 3.96
N ARG A 19 0.54 -13.90 5.15
CA ARG A 19 1.61 -12.98 5.61
C ARG A 19 1.87 -11.84 4.63
N ARG A 20 0.79 -11.21 4.14
CA ARG A 20 0.87 -10.09 3.20
C ARG A 20 -0.33 -9.17 3.35
N GLU A 21 -0.18 -7.95 2.87
CA GLU A 21 -1.29 -7.04 2.66
C GLU A 21 -2.12 -7.46 1.44
N GLU A 22 -3.43 -7.29 1.53
CA GLU A 22 -4.36 -7.48 0.43
C GLU A 22 -5.17 -6.20 0.22
N TYR A 23 -5.47 -5.92 -1.05
CA TYR A 23 -6.12 -4.68 -1.46
C TYR A 23 -7.58 -5.01 -1.77
N CYS A 24 -8.50 -4.64 -0.90
CA CYS A 24 -9.93 -4.73 -1.15
C CYS A 24 -10.32 -3.60 -2.11
N HIS A 25 -10.39 -3.92 -3.40
CA HIS A 25 -10.60 -2.99 -4.50
C HIS A 25 -11.65 -3.55 -5.48
N VAL A 26 -12.25 -2.72 -6.32
CA VAL A 26 -13.23 -3.18 -7.32
C VAL A 26 -12.62 -4.20 -8.31
N LYS A 27 -11.32 -4.12 -8.57
CA LYS A 27 -10.60 -5.04 -9.48
C LYS A 27 -10.31 -6.41 -8.86
N THR A 28 -10.11 -6.47 -7.54
CA THR A 28 -9.65 -7.67 -6.82
C THR A 28 -10.77 -8.36 -6.06
N THR A 29 -11.67 -7.59 -5.46
CA THR A 29 -12.76 -8.06 -4.61
C THR A 29 -14.07 -7.29 -4.90
N PRO A 30 -14.60 -7.34 -6.14
CA PRO A 30 -15.74 -6.53 -6.56
C PRO A 30 -17.01 -6.75 -5.73
N ASP A 31 -17.20 -7.98 -5.24
CA ASP A 31 -18.42 -8.39 -4.52
C ASP A 31 -18.26 -8.29 -2.99
N MET A 32 -17.09 -7.87 -2.50
CA MET A 32 -16.86 -7.74 -1.07
C MET A 32 -17.65 -6.55 -0.50
N PRO A 33 -18.47 -6.74 0.56
CA PRO A 33 -19.14 -5.63 1.20
C PRO A 33 -18.13 -4.66 1.82
N ILE A 34 -18.26 -3.35 1.51
CA ILE A 34 -17.36 -2.30 2.04
C ILE A 34 -17.27 -2.35 3.57
N ARG A 35 -18.39 -2.54 4.27
CA ARG A 35 -18.40 -2.67 5.74
C ARG A 35 -17.50 -3.80 6.25
N LYS A 36 -17.34 -4.87 5.47
CA LYS A 36 -16.53 -6.03 5.83
C LYS A 36 -15.05 -5.69 5.66
N ALA A 37 -14.68 -5.11 4.51
CA ALA A 37 -13.33 -4.58 4.29
C ALA A 37 -12.94 -3.57 5.39
N LEU A 38 -13.87 -2.68 5.75
CA LEU A 38 -13.65 -1.72 6.84
C LEU A 38 -13.40 -2.40 8.19
N ARG A 39 -14.20 -3.41 8.55
CA ARG A 39 -13.97 -4.16 9.80
C ARG A 39 -12.65 -4.91 9.81
N MET A 40 -12.16 -5.35 8.65
CA MET A 40 -10.86 -5.99 8.52
C MET A 40 -9.73 -4.97 8.72
N THR A 41 -9.79 -3.82 8.03
CA THR A 41 -8.72 -2.82 8.03
C THR A 41 -8.51 -2.11 9.35
N ILE A 42 -9.54 -2.01 10.21
CA ILE A 42 -9.47 -1.40 11.56
C ILE A 42 -9.31 -2.43 12.69
N GLY A 43 -9.07 -3.71 12.35
CA GLY A 43 -8.99 -4.82 13.31
C GLY A 43 -7.65 -4.86 14.05
N ILE A 44 -7.30 -3.78 14.78
CA ILE A 44 -5.99 -3.62 15.42
C ILE A 44 -5.75 -4.76 16.41
N PRO A 45 -4.69 -5.58 16.23
CA PRO A 45 -4.37 -6.66 17.15
C PRO A 45 -4.26 -6.17 18.60
N GLY A 46 -4.91 -6.87 19.52
CA GLY A 46 -4.93 -6.52 20.95
C GLY A 46 -6.01 -5.52 21.35
N ILE A 47 -6.55 -4.73 20.42
CA ILE A 47 -7.66 -3.79 20.67
C ILE A 47 -8.98 -4.34 20.14
N PHE A 48 -8.96 -4.85 18.91
CA PHE A 48 -10.14 -5.37 18.21
C PHE A 48 -9.96 -6.83 17.82
N SER A 49 -11.08 -7.53 17.62
CA SER A 49 -11.07 -8.92 17.17
C SER A 49 -10.70 -9.02 15.69
N ALA A 50 -9.83 -9.98 15.37
CA ALA A 50 -9.57 -10.38 14.00
C ALA A 50 -10.87 -10.81 13.30
N ILE A 51 -10.91 -10.62 11.98
CA ILE A 51 -12.06 -10.96 11.15
C ILE A 51 -11.73 -12.18 10.32
N PHE A 52 -12.60 -13.19 10.37
CA PHE A 52 -12.51 -14.37 9.54
C PHE A 52 -13.34 -14.17 8.27
N HIS A 53 -12.72 -14.38 7.11
CA HIS A 53 -13.39 -14.29 5.83
C HIS A 53 -13.14 -15.55 5.01
N GLY A 54 -14.24 -16.23 4.69
CA GLY A 54 -14.27 -17.31 3.71
C GLY A 54 -14.28 -16.77 2.29
N ASP A 55 -13.33 -17.18 1.47
CA ASP A 55 -13.31 -16.95 0.03
C ASP A 55 -12.90 -18.24 -0.70
N HIS A 56 -13.59 -18.58 -1.79
CA HIS A 56 -13.36 -19.79 -2.60
C HIS A 56 -13.15 -21.11 -1.81
N GLY A 57 -13.84 -21.27 -0.67
CA GLY A 57 -13.75 -22.47 0.17
C GLY A 57 -12.62 -22.48 1.20
N GLN A 58 -11.79 -21.44 1.24
CA GLN A 58 -10.76 -21.22 2.27
C GLN A 58 -11.22 -20.10 3.22
N THR A 59 -10.99 -20.26 4.53
CA THR A 59 -11.21 -19.18 5.50
C THR A 59 -9.87 -18.61 5.94
N ASP A 60 -9.65 -17.34 5.62
CA ASP A 60 -8.46 -16.59 6.04
C ASP A 60 -8.80 -15.62 7.19
N THR A 61 -7.78 -15.30 7.97
CA THR A 61 -7.83 -14.42 9.14
C THR A 61 -7.23 -13.06 8.76
N TYR A 62 -7.99 -12.01 9.00
CA TYR A 62 -7.64 -10.65 8.66
C TYR A 62 -7.55 -9.77 9.90
N VAL A 63 -6.55 -8.90 9.89
CA VAL A 63 -6.31 -7.88 10.93
C VAL A 63 -6.04 -6.53 10.27
N ASP A 64 -5.81 -5.51 11.10
CA ASP A 64 -5.58 -4.14 10.69
C ASP A 64 -4.56 -4.00 9.55
N GLY A 65 -4.89 -3.13 8.58
CA GLY A 65 -4.07 -2.91 7.40
C GLY A 65 -2.72 -2.26 7.72
N GLY A 66 -2.69 -1.40 8.75
CA GLY A 66 -1.49 -0.73 9.24
C GLY A 66 -0.47 -1.68 9.86
N VAL A 67 -0.83 -2.92 10.20
CA VAL A 67 0.14 -3.92 10.66
C VAL A 67 1.25 -4.17 9.64
N LEU A 68 0.93 -4.16 8.34
CA LEU A 68 1.92 -4.31 7.27
C LEU A 68 2.04 -3.07 6.36
N CYS A 69 1.01 -2.23 6.28
CA CYS A 69 0.96 -1.12 5.34
C CYS A 69 0.28 0.11 5.97
N ASN A 70 1.06 0.95 6.64
CA ASN A 70 0.58 2.18 7.27
C ASN A 70 0.09 3.22 6.26
N TYR A 71 0.76 3.32 5.10
CA TYR A 71 0.49 4.34 4.09
C TYR A 71 0.31 3.69 2.71
N PRO A 72 -0.90 3.19 2.39
CA PRO A 72 -1.17 2.51 1.12
C PRO A 72 -1.36 3.49 -0.06
N ILE A 73 -0.53 4.54 -0.13
CA ILE A 73 -0.61 5.59 -1.15
C ILE A 73 -0.27 5.01 -2.53
N HIS A 74 0.71 4.09 -2.57
CA HIS A 74 1.15 3.39 -3.78
C HIS A 74 0.06 2.51 -4.41
N ALA A 75 -1.05 2.25 -3.71
CA ALA A 75 -2.15 1.46 -4.25
C ALA A 75 -2.75 2.08 -5.53
N PHE A 76 -2.57 3.38 -5.74
CA PHE A 76 -3.03 4.10 -6.92
C PHE A 76 -1.93 4.30 -7.98
N ASP A 77 -0.78 3.66 -7.80
CA ASP A 77 0.35 3.70 -8.72
C ASP A 77 0.38 2.42 -9.57
N GLY A 78 1.19 2.40 -10.63
CA GLY A 78 1.32 1.19 -11.46
C GLY A 78 0.05 0.78 -12.21
N TRP A 79 0.06 -0.47 -12.68
CA TRP A 79 -1.01 -1.07 -13.48
C TRP A 79 -1.93 -1.98 -12.66
N TYR A 80 -1.49 -2.41 -11.47
CA TYR A 80 -2.13 -3.50 -10.75
C TYR A 80 -3.59 -3.24 -10.41
N LEU A 81 -3.88 -2.09 -9.78
CA LEU A 81 -5.25 -1.69 -9.41
C LEU A 81 -5.92 -0.77 -10.44
N SER A 82 -5.17 -0.30 -11.44
CA SER A 82 -5.68 0.56 -12.51
C SER A 82 -6.89 -0.08 -13.23
N MET A 83 -7.92 0.72 -13.47
CA MET A 83 -9.13 0.34 -14.19
C MET A 83 -9.03 0.61 -15.70
N PHE A 84 -7.91 1.14 -16.19
CA PHE A 84 -7.66 1.32 -17.62
C PHE A 84 -7.55 -0.04 -18.34
N PRO A 85 -8.17 -0.21 -19.53
CA PRO A 85 -8.11 -1.46 -20.28
C PRO A 85 -6.69 -1.95 -20.59
N GLU A 86 -5.77 -1.02 -20.81
CA GLU A 86 -4.35 -1.27 -21.15
C GLU A 86 -3.55 -1.82 -19.96
N ASP A 87 -4.06 -1.63 -18.74
CA ASP A 87 -3.50 -2.14 -17.49
C ASP A 87 -4.17 -3.45 -17.05
N SER A 88 -4.80 -4.15 -18.02
CA SER A 88 -5.39 -5.45 -17.76
C SER A 88 -4.31 -6.48 -17.42
N PHE A 89 -4.61 -7.35 -16.46
CA PHE A 89 -3.66 -8.33 -15.94
C PHE A 89 -3.04 -9.22 -17.03
N LEU A 90 -3.86 -9.67 -17.99
CA LEU A 90 -3.40 -10.53 -19.09
C LEU A 90 -2.48 -9.81 -20.09
N GLN A 91 -2.59 -8.48 -20.22
CA GLN A 91 -1.69 -7.70 -21.06
C GLN A 91 -0.35 -7.45 -20.35
N GLN A 92 -0.38 -7.31 -19.03
CA GLN A 92 0.81 -7.02 -18.22
C GLN A 92 1.64 -8.28 -17.94
N ILE A 93 1.01 -9.44 -17.83
CA ILE A 93 1.72 -10.73 -17.75
C ILE A 93 2.09 -11.20 -19.16
N THR A 94 3.23 -10.72 -19.64
CA THR A 94 3.78 -11.06 -20.96
C THR A 94 4.42 -12.45 -20.99
N SER A 95 4.98 -12.93 -19.88
CA SER A 95 5.56 -14.28 -19.73
C SER A 95 5.34 -14.84 -18.33
N LEU A 96 5.11 -16.15 -18.24
CA LEU A 96 4.95 -16.86 -16.97
C LEU A 96 6.28 -16.98 -16.20
N ASP A 97 7.41 -17.03 -16.92
CA ASP A 97 8.74 -17.23 -16.33
C ASP A 97 9.14 -16.09 -15.39
N ASN A 98 8.58 -14.90 -15.59
CA ASN A 98 8.90 -13.67 -14.86
C ASN A 98 7.73 -13.14 -14.01
N ILE A 99 6.72 -13.96 -13.69
CA ILE A 99 5.53 -13.49 -12.94
C ILE A 99 5.91 -12.86 -11.60
N ALA A 100 6.86 -13.46 -10.88
CA ALA A 100 7.27 -12.96 -9.57
C ALA A 100 7.78 -11.51 -9.67
N ASP A 101 8.66 -11.24 -10.64
CA ASP A 101 9.20 -9.89 -10.88
C ASP A 101 8.12 -8.92 -11.35
N ILE A 102 7.22 -9.35 -12.24
CA ILE A 102 6.09 -8.53 -12.71
C ILE A 102 5.18 -8.15 -11.55
N MET A 103 4.91 -9.09 -10.65
CA MET A 103 4.09 -8.87 -9.45
C MET A 103 4.82 -8.02 -8.41
N LEU A 104 6.14 -8.08 -8.33
CA LEU A 104 6.93 -7.20 -7.46
C LEU A 104 6.82 -5.74 -7.94
N LYS A 105 6.90 -5.53 -9.25
CA LYS A 105 6.87 -4.20 -9.90
C LYS A 105 5.48 -3.67 -10.21
N ARG A 106 4.45 -4.28 -9.61
CA ARG A 106 3.03 -4.04 -9.95
C ARG A 106 2.56 -2.60 -9.66
N PHE A 107 3.29 -1.89 -8.80
CA PHE A 107 3.04 -0.50 -8.38
C PHE A 107 4.17 0.48 -8.79
N ASP A 108 5.16 0.07 -9.59
CA ASP A 108 6.39 0.86 -9.81
C ASP A 108 6.19 2.16 -10.62
N LYS A 109 5.08 2.28 -11.37
CA LYS A 109 4.85 3.46 -12.22
C LYS A 109 4.41 4.63 -11.35
N VAL A 110 5.25 5.67 -11.30
CA VAL A 110 4.97 6.92 -10.60
C VAL A 110 3.66 7.54 -11.10
N ASN A 111 2.80 7.89 -10.16
CA ASN A 111 1.57 8.62 -10.42
C ASN A 111 1.79 10.12 -10.22
N ASP A 112 1.61 10.90 -11.28
CA ASP A 112 1.77 12.36 -11.30
C ASP A 112 0.67 13.12 -10.54
N LYS A 113 -0.38 12.42 -10.10
CA LYS A 113 -1.48 12.95 -9.28
C LYS A 113 -1.29 12.69 -7.79
N SER A 114 -0.30 11.88 -7.42
CA SER A 114 -0.01 11.53 -6.04
C SER A 114 1.20 12.33 -5.56
N LEU A 115 1.06 13.01 -4.42
CA LEU A 115 2.17 13.65 -3.73
C LEU A 115 2.34 13.00 -2.36
N GLY A 116 3.43 12.25 -2.19
CA GLY A 116 3.78 11.60 -0.93
C GLY A 116 4.85 12.40 -0.20
N PHE A 117 4.70 12.54 1.12
CA PHE A 117 5.76 13.00 2.01
C PHE A 117 6.03 11.87 3.00
N LEU A 118 7.31 11.59 3.25
CA LEU A 118 7.73 10.73 4.34
C LEU A 118 8.34 11.64 5.41
N LEU A 119 7.72 11.65 6.58
CA LEU A 119 8.18 12.40 7.74
C LEU A 119 8.90 11.41 8.65
N TYR A 120 10.02 11.85 9.20
CA TYR A 120 10.77 11.12 10.21
C TYR A 120 11.31 12.14 11.21
N SER A 121 11.52 11.70 12.45
CA SER A 121 12.19 12.49 13.46
C SER A 121 13.63 12.04 13.68
N ASP A 122 14.47 12.92 14.24
CA ASP A 122 15.88 12.61 14.50
C ASP A 122 16.06 11.51 15.55
N ASP A 123 15.04 11.28 16.37
CA ASP A 123 14.96 10.29 17.46
C ASP A 123 14.26 8.97 17.08
N GLU A 124 13.79 8.81 15.83
CA GLU A 124 13.21 7.55 15.34
C GLU A 124 14.33 6.56 14.91
N GLU A 125 14.35 5.39 15.55
CA GLU A 125 15.18 4.22 15.18
C GLU A 125 14.46 3.33 14.15
N GLU A 126 14.00 3.89 13.03
CA GLU A 126 13.14 3.16 12.09
C GLU A 126 13.78 2.88 10.73
N LEU A 127 13.53 1.68 10.18
CA LEU A 127 13.89 1.26 8.82
C LEU A 127 13.52 2.30 7.75
N LEU A 128 12.48 3.10 8.01
CA LEU A 128 12.03 4.17 7.12
C LEU A 128 13.06 5.29 6.99
N ARG A 129 13.80 5.61 8.06
CA ARG A 129 14.92 6.56 8.04
C ARG A 129 16.05 6.03 7.18
N ASP A 130 16.49 4.79 7.41
CA ASP A 130 17.57 4.16 6.64
C ASP A 130 17.26 4.14 5.14
N CYS A 131 16.04 3.74 4.77
CA CYS A 131 15.56 3.74 3.38
C CYS A 131 15.56 5.15 2.74
N LEU A 132 15.44 6.21 3.55
CA LEU A 132 15.40 7.60 3.12
C LEU A 132 16.81 8.18 2.98
N GLU A 133 17.68 7.89 3.94
CA GLU A 133 19.10 8.28 3.90
C GLU A 133 19.78 7.68 2.66
N GLU A 134 19.46 6.43 2.30
CA GLU A 134 19.92 5.82 1.04
C GLU A 134 19.47 6.61 -0.21
N ARG A 135 18.25 7.16 -0.21
CA ARG A 135 17.71 7.95 -1.32
C ARG A 135 18.33 9.34 -1.41
N LEU A 136 18.73 9.93 -0.28
CA LEU A 136 19.43 11.21 -0.24
C LEU A 136 20.87 11.11 -0.77
N GLY A 137 21.40 9.89 -0.90
CA GLY A 137 22.80 9.64 -1.25
C GLY A 137 23.73 9.89 -0.06
N PRO A 138 25.06 9.79 -0.24
CA PRO A 138 25.99 10.13 0.83
C PRO A 138 25.69 11.54 1.33
N PRO A 139 25.73 11.80 2.65
CA PRO A 139 25.42 13.11 3.18
C PRO A 139 26.32 14.13 2.50
N ASN A 140 25.73 14.98 1.66
CA ASN A 140 26.38 16.21 1.25
C ASN A 140 26.52 17.01 2.54
N SER A 141 27.66 16.85 3.20
CA SER A 141 28.02 17.63 4.38
C SER A 141 27.84 19.09 3.95
N PRO A 142 26.92 19.87 4.54
CA PRO A 142 26.86 21.28 4.24
C PRO A 142 28.24 21.84 4.58
N SER A 143 28.89 22.51 3.62
CA SER A 143 30.24 23.02 3.80
C SER A 143 30.33 24.02 4.96
N GLU A 144 29.18 24.57 5.37
CA GLU A 144 29.03 25.53 6.45
C GLU A 144 27.70 25.30 7.19
N PRO A 145 27.63 25.56 8.52
CA PRO A 145 26.38 25.48 9.27
C PRO A 145 25.37 26.51 8.76
N SER A 146 24.10 26.11 8.63
CA SER A 146 23.02 27.02 8.25
C SER A 146 22.87 28.15 9.29
N PRO A 147 22.62 29.39 8.86
CA PRO A 147 22.41 30.50 9.78
C PRO A 147 21.21 30.22 10.70
N PRO A 148 21.25 30.65 11.97
CA PRO A 148 20.24 30.30 12.95
C PRO A 148 18.84 30.72 12.47
N THR A 149 17.99 29.73 12.25
CA THR A 149 16.59 29.92 11.88
C THR A 149 15.92 30.67 13.02
N LYS A 150 15.53 31.93 12.78
CA LYS A 150 14.70 32.68 13.72
C LYS A 150 13.32 32.05 13.70
N LEU A 151 12.96 31.39 14.79
CA LEU A 151 11.56 31.05 15.07
C LEU A 151 10.79 32.37 15.19
N LEU A 152 9.82 32.57 14.30
CA LEU A 152 8.83 33.65 14.38
C LEU A 152 7.81 33.34 15.48
#